data_AF-A0A222E2S3-F1
#
_entry.id   AF-A0A222E2S3-F1
#
_cell.length_a   1.000
_cell.length_b   1.000
_cell.length_c   1.000
_cell.angle_alpha   90.00
_cell.angle_beta   90.00
_cell.angle_gamma   90.00
#
_symmetry.space_group_name_H-M   'P 1'
#
loop_
_entity.id
_entity.type
_entity.pdbx_description
1 polymer ?
#
loop_
_entity_poly.entity_id
_entity_poly.type
_entity_poly.pdbx_seq_one_letter_code
_entity_poly.pdbx_strand_id
1 'polypeptide(L)' 'MTKLTKNTLFKVYDSKPETPMDKTTRVVRQMVDEETEQRNARNSRLRNARLEREANKPPVTKASEASKARRTKAASTQ' A
#
# COMPACT_ATOMS: atom_id res chain seq x y z
N MET A 1 -8.90 46.44 23.10
CA MET A 1 -10.12 45.96 22.41
C MET A 1 -10.14 46.53 21.01
N THR A 2 -10.20 45.69 19.98
CA THR A 2 -10.36 46.13 18.59
C THR A 2 -11.80 46.58 18.38
N LYS A 3 -12.01 47.77 17.80
CA LYS A 3 -13.35 48.28 17.50
C LYS A 3 -13.88 47.57 16.26
N LEU A 4 -14.92 46.74 16.40
CA LEU A 4 -15.59 46.12 15.26
C LEU A 4 -16.39 47.18 14.49
N THR A 5 -16.07 47.34 13.22
CA THR A 5 -16.84 48.13 12.25
C THR A 5 -17.64 47.19 11.35
N LYS A 6 -18.68 47.70 10.65
CA LYS A 6 -19.59 46.91 9.79
C LYS A 6 -18.83 46.05 8.76
N ASN A 7 -17.67 46.50 8.32
CA ASN A 7 -16.84 45.84 7.31
C ASN A 7 -15.97 44.72 7.89
N THR A 8 -15.79 44.69 9.22
CA THR A 8 -14.96 43.69 9.94
C THR A 8 -15.81 42.68 10.74
N LEU A 9 -17.13 42.76 10.62
CA LEU A 9 -18.06 41.94 11.40
C LEU A 9 -18.07 40.47 10.94
N PHE A 10 -17.81 40.23 9.65
CA PHE A 10 -17.72 38.91 9.07
C PHE A 10 -16.30 38.64 8.60
N LYS A 11 -15.79 37.44 8.91
CA LYS A 11 -14.55 36.96 8.33
C LYS A 11 -14.80 36.62 6.86
N VAL A 12 -14.12 37.32 5.97
CA VAL A 12 -14.04 36.94 4.56
C VAL A 12 -13.03 35.81 4.46
N TYR A 13 -13.46 34.68 3.92
CA TYR A 13 -12.59 33.55 3.61
C TYR A 13 -12.57 33.37 2.09
N ASP A 14 -11.38 33.32 1.49
CA ASP A 14 -11.22 33.10 0.05
C ASP A 14 -11.66 31.68 -0.37
N SER A 15 -11.59 30.73 0.56
CA SER A 15 -12.05 29.35 0.40
C SER A 15 -12.81 28.89 1.64
N LYS A 16 -13.65 27.85 1.51
CA LYS A 16 -14.35 27.27 2.66
C LYS A 16 -13.32 26.82 3.71
N PRO A 17 -13.39 27.34 4.95
CA PRO A 17 -12.44 26.96 5.98
C PRO A 17 -12.66 25.48 6.34
N GLU A 18 -11.57 24.70 6.32
CA GLU A 18 -11.63 23.28 6.68
C GLU A 18 -12.12 23.12 8.12
N THR A 19 -13.12 22.27 8.29
CA THR A 19 -13.60 21.87 9.62
C THR A 19 -12.56 20.96 10.28
N PRO A 20 -12.57 20.82 11.62
CA PRO A 20 -11.71 19.85 12.29
C PRO A 20 -11.87 18.41 11.76
N MET A 21 -13.08 18.06 11.31
CA MET A 21 -13.37 16.76 10.69
C MET A 21 -12.72 16.60 9.32
N ASP A 22 -12.67 17.66 8.51
CA ASP A 22 -11.98 17.63 7.21
C ASP A 22 -10.48 17.39 7.40
N LYS A 23 -9.90 18.02 8.43
CA LYS A 23 -8.49 17.84 8.78
C LYS A 23 -8.16 16.40 9.17
N THR A 24 -8.97 15.78 10.04
CA THR A 24 -8.75 14.39 10.44
C THR A 24 -8.94 13.44 9.26
N THR A 25 -9.95 13.67 8.43
CA THR A 25 -10.20 12.88 7.21
C THR A 25 -9.02 12.96 6.25
N ARG A 26 -8.44 14.15 6.08
CA ARG A 26 -7.24 14.34 5.25
C ARG A 26 -6.04 13.57 5.80
N VAL A 27 -5.79 13.64 7.10
CA VAL A 27 -4.67 12.91 7.73
C VAL A 27 -4.84 11.39 7.56
N VAL A 28 -6.04 10.86 7.81
CA VAL A 28 -6.29 9.43 7.65
C VAL A 28 -6.08 8.97 6.21
N ARG A 29 -6.55 9.75 5.23
CA ARG A 29 -6.31 9.43 3.80
C ARG A 29 -4.83 9.40 3.47
N GLN A 30 -4.09 10.42 3.91
CA GLN A 30 -2.65 10.50 3.71
C GLN A 30 -1.92 9.27 4.30
N MET A 31 -2.29 8.84 5.51
CA MET A 31 -1.70 7.65 6.12
C MET A 31 -1.93 6.39 5.28
N VAL A 32 -3.15 6.21 4.76
CA VAL A 32 -3.50 5.05 3.91
C VAL A 32 -2.71 5.10 2.60
N ASP A 33 -2.63 6.27 1.97
CA ASP A 33 -1.93 6.44 0.70
C ASP A 33 -0.43 6.11 0.87
N GLU A 34 0.23 6.68 1.89
CA GLU A 34 1.64 6.39 2.21
C GLU A 34 1.90 4.89 2.45
N GLU A 35 1.01 4.21 3.18
CA GLU A 35 1.12 2.77 3.41
C GLU A 35 0.95 1.97 2.10
N THR A 36 -0.02 2.35 1.28
CA THR A 36 -0.28 1.68 0.00
C THR A 36 0.90 1.84 -0.96
N GLU A 37 1.53 3.01 -1.01
CA GLU A 37 2.72 3.28 -1.82
C GLU A 37 3.89 2.39 -1.39
N GLN A 38 4.14 2.26 -0.08
CA GLN A 38 5.18 1.39 0.45
C GLN A 38 4.93 -0.09 0.08
N ARG A 39 3.69 -0.55 0.22
CA ARG A 39 3.30 -1.92 -0.17
C ARG A 39 3.49 -2.15 -1.67
N ASN A 40 3.08 -1.20 -2.49
CA ASN A 40 3.24 -1.26 -3.94
C ASN A 40 4.70 -1.28 -4.35
N ALA A 41 5.55 -0.42 -3.76
CA ALA A 41 6.98 -0.40 -4.03
C ALA A 41 7.64 -1.74 -3.68
N ARG A 42 7.29 -2.34 -2.53
CA ARG A 42 7.79 -3.66 -2.13
C ARG A 42 7.35 -4.75 -3.11
N ASN A 43 6.08 -4.76 -3.49
CA ASN A 43 5.55 -5.75 -4.43
C ASN A 43 6.20 -5.63 -5.81
N SER A 44 6.41 -4.42 -6.31
CA SER A 44 7.12 -4.18 -7.57
C SER A 44 8.55 -4.71 -7.52
N ARG A 45 9.29 -4.47 -6.42
CA ARG A 45 10.63 -5.03 -6.23
C ARG A 45 10.63 -6.56 -6.24
N LEU A 46 9.71 -7.20 -5.52
CA LEU A 46 9.59 -8.66 -5.49
C LEU A 46 9.20 -9.25 -6.84
N ARG A 47 8.32 -8.56 -7.58
CA ARG A 47 7.90 -8.98 -8.92
C ARG A 47 9.08 -8.93 -9.89
N ASN A 48 9.87 -7.85 -9.87
CA ASN A 48 11.08 -7.74 -10.70
C ASN A 48 12.09 -8.83 -10.36
N ALA A 49 12.35 -9.07 -9.08
CA ALA A 49 13.25 -10.14 -8.64
C ALA A 49 12.75 -11.54 -9.06
N ARG A 50 11.43 -11.78 -9.08
CA ARG A 50 10.86 -13.03 -9.61
C ARG A 50 11.08 -13.15 -11.12
N LEU A 51 10.85 -12.08 -11.88
CA LEU A 51 11.05 -12.05 -13.33
C LEU A 51 12.53 -12.30 -13.70
N GLU A 52 13.47 -11.69 -12.99
CA GLU A 52 14.91 -11.93 -13.18
C GLU A 52 15.29 -13.40 -12.89
N ARG A 53 14.69 -14.00 -11.85
CA ARG A 53 14.91 -15.42 -11.52
C ARG A 53 14.32 -16.35 -12.57
N GLU A 54 13.15 -16.02 -13.11
CA GLU A 54 12.51 -16.79 -14.18
C GLU A 54 13.31 -16.71 -15.49
N ALA A 55 13.81 -15.52 -15.83
CA ALA A 55 14.66 -15.31 -17.00
C ALA A 55 16.01 -16.06 -16.89
N ASN A 56 16.58 -16.12 -15.69
CA ASN A 56 17.84 -16.84 -15.42
C ASN A 56 17.65 -18.32 -15.08
N LYS A 57 16.42 -18.85 -15.10
CA LYS A 57 16.19 -20.25 -14.81
C LYS A 57 16.52 -21.07 -16.06
N PRO A 58 17.53 -21.96 -16.05
CA PRO A 58 17.72 -22.90 -17.14
C PRO A 58 16.46 -23.78 -17.28
N PRO A 59 16.09 -24.18 -18.50
CA PRO A 59 14.92 -25.02 -18.72
C PRO A 59 15.11 -26.30 -17.90
N VAL A 60 14.24 -26.49 -16.90
CA VAL A 60 14.23 -27.73 -16.12
C VAL A 60 13.72 -28.81 -17.06
N THR A 61 14.64 -29.66 -17.53
CA THR A 61 14.29 -30.93 -18.16
C THR A 61 13.34 -31.67 -17.23
N LYS A 62 12.30 -32.27 -17.82
CA LYS A 62 11.14 -32.92 -17.19
C LYS A 62 11.54 -34.04 -16.21
N ALA A 63 12.07 -33.72 -15.04
CA ALA A 63 12.53 -34.71 -14.06
C ALA A 63 12.13 -34.37 -12.61
N SER A 64 11.18 -33.45 -12.38
CA SER A 64 10.72 -33.13 -11.02
C SER A 64 9.40 -33.78 -10.62
N GLU A 65 8.85 -34.72 -11.40
CA GLU A 65 7.69 -35.53 -10.94
C GLU A 65 8.01 -36.29 -9.63
N ALA A 66 9.29 -36.60 -9.37
CA ALA A 66 9.73 -37.28 -8.16
C ALA A 66 9.62 -36.44 -6.86
N SER A 67 9.59 -35.09 -6.92
CA SER A 67 9.52 -34.28 -5.69
C SER A 67 8.11 -34.16 -5.11
N LYS A 68 7.07 -34.47 -5.91
CA LYS A 68 5.68 -34.47 -5.46
C LYS A 68 5.35 -35.73 -4.63
N ALA A 69 6.00 -36.86 -4.92
CA ALA A 69 5.83 -38.12 -4.19
C ALA A 69 6.35 -38.09 -2.75
N ARG A 70 7.32 -37.21 -2.42
CA ARG A 70 7.90 -37.15 -1.06
C ARG A 70 7.02 -36.38 -0.06
N ARG A 71 6.14 -35.49 -0.52
CA ARG A 71 5.24 -34.70 0.35
C ARG A 71 4.00 -35.46 0.81
N THR A 72 3.63 -36.56 0.18
CA THR A 72 2.47 -37.37 0.58
C THR A 72 2.80 -38.40 1.65
N LYS A 73 4.07 -38.82 1.79
CA LYS A 73 4.48 -39.77 2.83
C LYS A 73 4.50 -39.17 4.25
N ALA A 74 4.71 -37.85 4.37
CA ALA A 74 4.69 -37.14 5.65
C ALA A 74 3.28 -36.75 6.13
N ALA A 75 2.26 -36.87 5.27
CA ALA A 75 0.85 -36.63 5.61
C ALA A 75 0.10 -37.92 5.98
N SER A 76 0.80 -39.05 6.08
CA SER A 76 0.23 -40.35 6.44
C SER A 76 0.97 -40.93 7.65
N THR A 77 0.81 -40.28 8.79
CA THR A 77 1.02 -40.88 10.12
C THR A 77 -0.18 -40.47 10.97
N GLN A 78 -0.76 -41.48 11.63
CA GLN A 78 -1.95 -41.43 12.47
C GLN A 78 -1.84 -40.42 13.61
#